data_AF-A0A3N1CV11-F1
#
_entry.id   AF-A0A3N1CV11-F1
#
_cell.length_a   1.000
_cell.length_b   1.000
_cell.length_c   1.000
_cell.angle_alpha   90.00
_cell.angle_beta   90.00
_cell.angle_gamma   90.00
#
_symmetry.space_group_name_H-M   'P 1'
#
loop_
_entity.id
_entity.type
_entity.pdbx_description
1 polymer ?
#
loop_
_entity_poly.entity_id
_entity_poly.type
_entity_poly.pdbx_seq_one_letter_code
_entity_poly.pdbx_strand_id
1 'polypeptide(L)'
;MTVKGTRELLLAAGERLIAEHGVTAVSARRIAEEAGAANHSAVAYHFGTKLDLILEIIRTHGARTDAIGREMIEKAADSPDPREHLACVLLPTLVHLDRLGPPTYYARFVTQVLSDPSVETRALPELAGSHLGDAMRAVARTLPDLPPEVMRMRWRLVRPLLFRASASFELDLAEGRKTYGTWEYLGLFMLDAIGGLLFAPNTLPPEAIRNPDTPEWALSET
;
A
#
# COMPACT_ATOMS: atom_id res chain seq x y z
N MET A 1 5.10 31.88 -3.90
CA MET A 1 3.93 31.02 -4.08
C MET A 1 3.96 30.52 -5.52
N THR A 2 4.53 29.35 -5.76
CA THR A 2 4.66 28.80 -7.12
C THR A 2 3.28 28.40 -7.61
N VAL A 3 2.84 28.95 -8.74
CA VAL A 3 1.58 28.54 -9.38
C VAL A 3 1.70 27.06 -9.72
N LYS A 4 0.85 26.20 -9.12
CA LYS A 4 0.76 24.79 -9.51
C LYS A 4 0.29 24.74 -10.97
N GLY A 5 1.00 23.98 -11.81
CA GLY A 5 0.60 23.73 -13.17
C GLY A 5 -0.65 22.83 -13.23
N THR A 6 -1.32 22.85 -14.37
CA THR A 6 -2.54 22.05 -14.62
C THR A 6 -2.34 20.57 -14.30
N ARG A 7 -1.14 20.03 -14.57
CA ARG A 7 -0.80 18.64 -14.26
C ARG A 7 -0.86 18.35 -12.76
N GLU A 8 -0.28 19.18 -11.91
CA GLU A 8 -0.32 18.98 -10.45
C GLU A 8 -1.73 19.16 -9.89
N LEU A 9 -2.52 20.07 -10.46
CA LEU A 9 -3.93 20.26 -10.08
C LEU A 9 -4.77 19.02 -10.41
N LEU A 10 -4.56 18.41 -11.57
CA LEU A 10 -5.25 17.18 -11.97
C LEU A 10 -4.89 15.99 -11.07
N LEU A 11 -3.61 15.84 -10.69
CA LEU A 11 -3.19 14.80 -9.76
C LEU A 11 -3.86 14.98 -8.39
N ALA A 12 -3.83 16.20 -7.84
CA ALA A 12 -4.43 16.50 -6.54
C ALA A 12 -5.97 16.31 -6.55
N ALA A 13 -6.66 16.77 -7.60
CA ALA A 13 -8.09 16.57 -7.76
C ALA A 13 -8.45 15.09 -7.91
N GLY A 14 -7.66 14.33 -8.69
CA GLY A 14 -7.84 12.90 -8.88
C GLY A 14 -7.67 12.11 -7.58
N GLU A 15 -6.59 12.35 -6.83
CA GLU A 15 -6.32 11.71 -5.55
C GLU A 15 -7.49 11.93 -4.58
N ARG A 16 -7.89 13.20 -4.40
CA ARG A 16 -8.97 13.58 -3.48
C ARG A 16 -10.31 12.96 -3.87
N LEU A 17 -10.73 13.13 -5.13
CA LEU A 17 -12.02 12.63 -5.60
C LEU A 17 -12.11 11.11 -5.49
N ILE A 18 -11.04 10.39 -5.85
CA ILE A 18 -11.01 8.93 -5.77
C ILE A 18 -10.99 8.46 -4.31
N ALA A 19 -10.26 9.14 -3.42
CA ALA A 19 -10.30 8.85 -1.99
C ALA A 19 -11.70 8.99 -1.38
N GLU A 20 -12.45 10.00 -1.80
CA GLU A 20 -13.78 10.32 -1.27
C GLU A 20 -14.92 9.51 -1.90
N HIS A 21 -14.81 9.16 -3.19
CA HIS A 21 -15.93 8.59 -3.96
C HIS A 21 -15.63 7.23 -4.58
N GLY A 22 -14.39 6.76 -4.52
CA GLY A 22 -13.96 5.52 -5.16
C GLY A 22 -13.65 5.67 -6.64
N VAL A 23 -12.95 4.68 -7.19
CA VAL A 23 -12.48 4.70 -8.59
C VAL A 23 -13.63 4.75 -9.58
N THR A 24 -14.68 3.94 -9.38
CA THR A 24 -15.80 3.78 -10.31
C THR A 24 -16.64 5.04 -10.45
N ALA A 25 -16.89 5.76 -9.35
CA ALA A 25 -17.76 6.95 -9.34
C ALA A 25 -17.09 8.22 -9.87
N VAL A 26 -15.77 8.19 -10.13
CA VAL A 26 -15.00 9.35 -10.57
C VAL A 26 -14.63 9.21 -12.05
N SER A 27 -15.06 10.18 -12.86
CA SER A 27 -14.73 10.25 -14.29
C SER A 27 -13.55 11.20 -14.55
N ALA A 28 -12.83 11.00 -15.66
CA ALA A 28 -11.76 11.90 -16.09
C ALA A 28 -12.26 13.35 -16.30
N ARG A 29 -13.50 13.49 -16.78
CA ARG A 29 -14.19 14.78 -16.89
C ARG A 29 -14.36 15.47 -15.54
N ARG A 30 -14.86 14.74 -14.54
CA ARG A 30 -15.07 15.28 -13.18
C ARG A 30 -13.74 15.71 -12.56
N ILE A 31 -12.67 14.97 -12.79
CA ILE A 31 -11.31 15.34 -12.34
C ILE A 31 -10.87 16.66 -13.00
N ALA A 32 -11.05 16.79 -14.32
CA ALA A 32 -10.69 18.02 -15.04
C ALA A 32 -11.51 19.24 -14.59
N GLU A 33 -12.81 19.06 -14.36
CA GLU A 33 -13.69 20.10 -13.82
C GLU A 33 -13.24 20.56 -12.42
N GLU A 34 -13.00 19.61 -11.52
CA GLU A 34 -12.55 19.90 -10.15
C GLU A 34 -11.15 20.55 -10.11
N ALA A 35 -10.27 20.17 -11.02
CA ALA A 35 -8.95 20.78 -11.16
C ALA A 35 -8.99 22.21 -11.75
N GLY A 36 -10.17 22.71 -12.15
CA GLY A 36 -10.33 24.01 -12.80
C GLY A 36 -9.70 24.07 -14.20
N ALA A 37 -9.54 22.92 -14.86
CA ALA A 37 -8.98 22.88 -16.21
C ALA A 37 -9.97 23.48 -17.21
N ALA A 38 -9.46 24.30 -18.13
CA ALA A 38 -10.29 24.95 -19.16
C ALA A 38 -10.97 23.97 -20.13
N ASN A 39 -10.51 22.71 -20.19
CA ASN A 39 -11.06 21.68 -21.07
C ASN A 39 -11.16 20.32 -20.35
N HIS A 40 -12.29 19.64 -20.53
CA HIS A 40 -12.55 18.29 -20.03
C HIS A 40 -11.59 17.22 -20.58
N SER A 41 -10.88 17.48 -21.67
CA SER A 41 -9.84 16.60 -22.21
C SER A 41 -8.48 16.71 -21.50
N ALA A 42 -8.33 17.57 -20.49
CA ALA A 42 -7.04 17.81 -19.83
C ALA A 42 -6.41 16.54 -19.23
N VAL A 43 -7.21 15.63 -18.67
CA VAL A 43 -6.70 14.32 -18.19
C VAL A 43 -6.13 13.51 -19.35
N ALA A 44 -6.87 13.41 -20.46
CA ALA A 44 -6.43 12.66 -21.62
C ALA A 44 -5.17 13.28 -22.26
N TYR A 45 -5.09 14.61 -22.28
CA TYR A 45 -3.93 15.33 -22.79
C TYR A 45 -2.66 15.11 -21.94
N HIS A 46 -2.77 15.16 -20.61
CA HIS A 46 -1.60 15.08 -19.72
C HIS A 46 -1.19 13.65 -19.34
N PHE A 47 -2.13 12.71 -19.33
CA PHE A 47 -1.89 11.35 -18.82
C PHE A 47 -2.34 10.25 -19.79
N GLY A 48 -3.18 10.55 -20.78
CA GLY A 48 -3.79 9.55 -21.66
C GLY A 48 -5.11 9.03 -21.11
N THR A 49 -5.09 8.31 -19.99
CA THR A 49 -6.31 7.74 -19.39
C THR A 49 -6.46 8.05 -17.89
N LYS A 50 -7.65 7.79 -17.33
CA LYS A 50 -7.87 7.85 -15.87
C LYS A 50 -6.97 6.84 -15.14
N LEU A 51 -6.75 5.66 -15.73
CA LEU A 51 -5.85 4.65 -15.16
C LEU A 51 -4.42 5.18 -15.12
N ASP A 52 -3.93 5.81 -16.19
CA ASP A 52 -2.57 6.37 -16.22
C ASP A 52 -2.40 7.50 -15.20
N LEU A 53 -3.42 8.34 -15.00
CA LEU A 53 -3.44 9.34 -13.93
C LEU A 53 -3.35 8.66 -12.55
N ILE A 54 -4.10 7.59 -12.30
CA ILE A 54 -4.05 6.82 -11.04
C ILE A 54 -2.65 6.27 -10.81
N LEU A 55 -2.05 5.63 -11.83
CA LEU A 55 -0.70 5.07 -11.72
C LEU A 55 0.34 6.18 -11.49
N GLU A 56 0.16 7.36 -12.07
CA GLU A 56 1.05 8.50 -11.85
C GLU A 56 0.98 9.04 -10.42
N ILE A 57 -0.22 9.10 -9.81
CA ILE A 57 -0.37 9.42 -8.37
C ILE A 57 0.40 8.38 -7.55
N ILE A 58 0.21 7.09 -7.82
CA ILE A 58 0.90 6.00 -7.10
C ILE A 58 2.41 6.15 -7.23
N ARG A 59 2.95 6.39 -8.42
CA ARG A 59 4.40 6.56 -8.63
C ARG A 59 4.96 7.77 -7.91
N THR A 60 4.22 8.88 -7.90
CA THR A 60 4.64 10.12 -7.24
C THR A 60 4.85 9.91 -5.73
N HIS A 61 3.90 9.22 -5.08
CA HIS A 61 4.01 8.87 -3.66
C HIS A 61 4.99 7.72 -3.44
N GLY A 62 4.95 6.70 -4.30
CA GLY A 62 5.80 5.51 -4.26
C GLY A 62 7.29 5.85 -4.30
N ALA A 63 7.70 6.87 -5.07
CA ALA A 63 9.10 7.34 -5.08
C ALA A 63 9.56 7.87 -3.71
N ARG A 64 8.66 8.52 -2.94
CA ARG A 64 8.95 9.02 -1.60
C ARG A 64 8.99 7.89 -0.58
N THR A 65 8.01 6.99 -0.63
CA THR A 65 7.98 5.77 0.19
C THR A 65 9.22 4.90 -0.06
N ASP A 66 9.62 4.72 -1.31
CA ASP A 66 10.76 3.89 -1.68
C ASP A 66 12.08 4.46 -1.17
N ALA A 67 12.26 5.79 -1.23
CA ALA A 67 13.43 6.44 -0.65
C ALA A 67 13.54 6.21 0.87
N ILE A 68 12.42 6.29 1.59
CA ILE A 68 12.38 6.01 3.04
C ILE A 68 12.70 4.52 3.28
N GLY A 69 12.08 3.62 2.52
CA GLY A 69 12.27 2.18 2.67
C GLY A 69 13.71 1.74 2.43
N ARG A 70 14.40 2.27 1.42
CA ARG A 70 15.82 1.97 1.17
C ARG A 70 16.71 2.38 2.33
N GLU A 71 16.51 3.59 2.88
CA GLU A 71 17.27 4.06 4.05
C GLU A 71 17.07 3.14 5.26
N MET A 72 15.85 2.64 5.47
CA MET A 72 15.54 1.72 6.56
C MET A 72 16.18 0.35 6.35
N ILE A 73 16.15 -0.20 5.14
CA ILE A 73 16.81 -1.48 4.82
C ILE A 73 18.31 -1.40 5.04
N GLU A 74 18.96 -0.31 4.60
CA GLU A 74 20.40 -0.12 4.81
C GLU A 74 20.76 -0.13 6.31
N LYS A 75 19.94 0.50 7.15
CA LYS A 75 20.13 0.52 8.61
C LYS A 75 19.87 -0.84 9.26
N ALA A 76 18.93 -1.61 8.76
CA ALA A 76 18.55 -2.91 9.30
C ALA A 76 19.38 -4.09 8.73
N ALA A 77 20.30 -3.85 7.79
CA ALA A 77 20.92 -4.89 6.96
C ALA A 77 21.51 -6.07 7.75
N ASP A 78 22.20 -5.77 8.86
CA ASP A 78 22.85 -6.76 9.73
C ASP A 78 22.02 -7.12 10.99
N SER A 79 20.78 -6.63 11.07
CA SER A 79 19.94 -6.85 12.23
C SER A 79 19.45 -8.31 12.33
N PRO A 80 19.60 -8.98 13.48
CA PRO A 80 19.00 -10.27 13.71
C PRO A 80 17.51 -10.19 14.08
N ASP A 81 16.96 -9.00 14.35
CA ASP A 81 15.58 -8.84 14.81
C ASP A 81 14.61 -8.86 13.61
N PRO A 82 13.72 -9.87 13.50
CA PRO A 82 12.70 -9.90 12.44
C PRO A 82 11.77 -8.67 12.44
N ARG A 83 11.62 -7.99 13.58
CA ARG A 83 10.78 -6.79 13.70
C ARG A 83 11.39 -5.58 13.01
N GLU A 84 12.71 -5.45 12.99
CA GLU A 84 13.39 -4.36 12.27
C GLU A 84 13.23 -4.51 10.75
N HIS A 85 13.27 -5.76 10.25
CA HIS A 85 12.97 -6.06 8.85
C HIS A 85 11.50 -5.83 8.50
N LEU A 86 10.58 -6.19 9.42
CA LEU A 86 9.15 -5.90 9.25
C LEU A 86 8.88 -4.39 9.25
N ALA A 87 9.59 -3.61 10.06
CA ALA A 87 9.50 -2.15 10.04
C ALA A 87 9.83 -1.57 8.67
N CYS A 88 10.79 -2.15 7.94
CA CYS A 88 11.12 -1.76 6.56
C CYS A 88 9.99 -2.02 5.56
N VAL A 89 9.02 -2.89 5.88
CA VAL A 89 7.83 -3.14 5.04
C VAL A 89 6.70 -2.16 5.36
N LEU A 90 6.49 -1.86 6.65
CA LEU A 90 5.30 -1.14 7.11
C LEU A 90 5.52 0.37 7.23
N LEU A 91 6.61 0.76 7.89
CA LEU A 91 6.83 2.14 8.31
C LEU A 91 7.07 3.13 7.16
N PRO A 92 7.70 2.78 6.02
CA PRO A 92 7.91 3.75 4.94
C PRO A 92 6.62 4.43 4.47
N THR A 93 5.52 3.68 4.40
CA THR A 93 4.20 4.22 4.03
C THR A 93 3.68 5.18 5.09
N LEU A 94 3.78 4.82 6.37
CA LEU A 94 3.28 5.63 7.49
C LEU A 94 4.10 6.91 7.68
N VAL A 95 5.43 6.84 7.54
CA VAL A 95 6.32 8.00 7.58
C VAL A 95 6.02 8.93 6.41
N HIS A 96 5.73 8.40 5.22
CA HIS A 96 5.31 9.23 4.09
C HIS A 96 3.98 9.93 4.36
N LEU A 97 2.98 9.23 4.90
CA LEU A 97 1.68 9.82 5.27
C LEU A 97 1.81 10.90 6.34
N ASP A 98 2.66 10.69 7.35
CA ASP A 98 2.96 11.70 8.37
C ASP A 98 3.58 12.97 7.76
N ARG A 99 4.53 12.81 6.84
CA ARG A 99 5.21 13.92 6.15
C ARG A 99 4.29 14.72 5.23
N LEU A 100 3.24 14.11 4.67
CA LEU A 100 2.26 14.84 3.86
C LEU A 100 1.47 15.83 4.71
N GLY A 101 1.17 15.49 5.97
CA GLY A 101 0.44 16.33 6.92
C GLY A 101 -1.06 16.50 6.58
N PRO A 102 -1.92 16.75 7.58
CA PRO A 102 -3.36 16.84 7.34
C PRO A 102 -3.76 18.12 6.56
N PRO A 103 -4.75 18.05 5.65
CA PRO A 103 -5.44 16.84 5.20
C PRO A 103 -4.61 16.05 4.18
N THR A 104 -4.62 14.73 4.30
CA THR A 104 -4.14 13.80 3.26
C THR A 104 -5.30 12.97 2.71
N TYR A 105 -5.13 12.47 1.49
CA TYR A 105 -6.11 11.59 0.83
C TYR A 105 -5.50 10.26 0.36
N TYR A 106 -4.17 10.14 0.44
CA TYR A 106 -3.43 9.07 -0.20
C TYR A 106 -3.75 7.68 0.37
N ALA A 107 -3.93 7.54 1.69
CA ALA A 107 -4.21 6.22 2.27
C ALA A 107 -5.59 5.70 1.84
N ARG A 108 -6.60 6.58 1.85
CA ARG A 108 -7.94 6.26 1.33
C ARG A 108 -7.93 6.04 -0.17
N PHE A 109 -7.19 6.86 -0.93
CA PHE A 109 -7.00 6.70 -2.36
C PHE A 109 -6.47 5.29 -2.71
N VAL A 110 -5.38 4.85 -2.06
CA VAL A 110 -4.81 3.51 -2.30
C VAL A 110 -5.82 2.41 -1.94
N THR A 111 -6.55 2.56 -0.84
CA THR A 111 -7.57 1.59 -0.45
C THR A 111 -8.69 1.47 -1.49
N GLN A 112 -9.13 2.59 -2.06
CA GLN A 112 -10.14 2.62 -3.13
C GLN A 112 -9.61 2.00 -4.42
N VAL A 113 -8.36 2.28 -4.78
CA VAL A 113 -7.70 1.70 -5.95
C VAL A 113 -7.56 0.18 -5.83
N LEU A 114 -7.13 -0.31 -4.66
CA LEU A 114 -6.96 -1.75 -4.42
C LEU A 114 -8.29 -2.50 -4.26
N SER A 115 -9.41 -1.79 -4.10
CA SER A 115 -10.75 -2.39 -4.02
C SER A 115 -11.39 -2.61 -5.39
N ASP A 116 -10.83 -2.01 -6.46
CA ASP A 116 -11.28 -2.20 -7.84
C ASP A 116 -10.35 -3.18 -8.58
N PRO A 117 -10.80 -4.42 -8.87
CA PRO A 117 -9.97 -5.44 -9.52
C PRO A 117 -9.44 -5.02 -10.89
N SER A 118 -10.15 -4.13 -11.60
CA SER A 118 -9.75 -3.65 -12.93
C SER A 118 -8.51 -2.75 -12.89
N VAL A 119 -8.24 -2.14 -11.73
CA VAL A 119 -7.09 -1.25 -11.50
C VAL A 119 -6.03 -1.93 -10.66
N GLU A 120 -6.41 -2.76 -9.68
CA GLU A 120 -5.54 -3.41 -8.71
C GLU A 120 -4.33 -4.10 -9.38
N THR A 121 -4.59 -4.86 -10.45
CA THR A 121 -3.55 -5.64 -11.16
C THR A 121 -2.41 -4.76 -11.69
N ARG A 122 -2.70 -3.51 -12.06
CA ARG A 122 -1.70 -2.56 -12.58
C ARG A 122 -1.12 -1.68 -11.46
N ALA A 123 -1.90 -1.39 -10.43
CA ALA A 123 -1.50 -0.55 -9.30
C ALA A 123 -0.56 -1.28 -8.32
N LEU A 124 -0.79 -2.57 -8.07
CA LEU A 124 -0.07 -3.31 -7.05
C LEU A 124 1.45 -3.37 -7.27
N PRO A 125 1.97 -3.62 -8.49
CA PRO A 125 3.41 -3.58 -8.75
C PRO A 125 4.03 -2.20 -8.49
N GLU A 126 3.31 -1.12 -8.79
CA GLU A 126 3.79 0.26 -8.60
C GLU A 126 3.84 0.64 -7.11
N LEU A 127 2.95 0.07 -6.29
CA LEU A 127 2.95 0.26 -4.83
C LEU A 127 4.08 -0.49 -4.13
N ALA A 128 4.60 -1.57 -4.72
CA ALA A 128 5.63 -2.39 -4.10
C ALA A 128 6.97 -1.66 -3.98
N GLY A 129 7.27 -0.66 -4.83
CA GLY A 129 8.59 -0.03 -4.84
C GLY A 129 9.73 -1.03 -5.09
N SER A 130 10.98 -0.57 -4.96
CA SER A 130 12.16 -1.42 -5.13
C SER A 130 12.55 -2.16 -3.84
N HIS A 131 12.37 -1.51 -2.68
CA HIS A 131 12.82 -2.02 -1.38
C HIS A 131 11.97 -3.18 -0.82
N LEU A 132 10.67 -3.21 -1.10
CA LEU A 132 9.72 -4.12 -0.42
C LEU A 132 10.10 -5.59 -0.56
N GLY A 133 10.54 -6.01 -1.75
CA GLY A 133 10.96 -7.38 -1.99
C GLY A 133 12.16 -7.79 -1.13
N ASP A 134 13.12 -6.89 -0.92
CA ASP A 134 14.28 -7.14 -0.06
C ASP A 134 13.89 -7.21 1.41
N ALA A 135 13.02 -6.30 1.88
CA ALA A 135 12.52 -6.32 3.25
C ALA A 135 11.71 -7.61 3.54
N MET A 136 10.82 -8.02 2.63
CA MET A 136 10.06 -9.27 2.77
C MET A 136 10.98 -10.50 2.77
N ARG A 137 12.03 -10.51 1.93
CA ARG A 137 13.05 -11.57 1.94
C ARG A 137 13.83 -11.59 3.24
N ALA A 138 14.17 -10.42 3.80
CA ALA A 138 14.87 -10.31 5.06
C ALA A 138 14.03 -10.87 6.22
N VAL A 139 12.74 -10.54 6.27
CA VAL A 139 11.80 -11.17 7.21
C VAL A 139 11.75 -12.69 7.00
N ALA A 140 11.64 -13.18 5.76
CA ALA A 140 11.59 -14.62 5.50
C ALA A 140 12.85 -15.38 5.98
N ARG A 141 14.04 -14.77 5.88
CA ARG A 141 15.29 -15.38 6.38
C ARG A 141 15.31 -15.61 7.89
N THR A 142 14.53 -14.84 8.65
CA THR A 142 14.40 -15.02 10.11
C THR A 142 13.44 -16.15 10.51
N LEU A 143 12.71 -16.73 9.54
CA LEU A 143 11.70 -17.78 9.75
C LEU A 143 11.96 -18.96 8.80
N PRO A 144 13.15 -19.59 8.87
CA PRO A 144 13.57 -20.60 7.89
C PRO A 144 12.67 -21.85 7.86
N ASP A 145 12.02 -22.17 8.98
CA ASP A 145 11.15 -23.34 9.09
C ASP A 145 9.71 -23.07 8.62
N LEU A 146 9.36 -21.82 8.30
CA LEU A 146 8.01 -21.48 7.85
C LEU A 146 7.85 -21.81 6.36
N PRO A 147 6.89 -22.65 5.96
CA PRO A 147 6.68 -22.97 4.55
C PRO A 147 6.38 -21.70 3.72
N PRO A 148 6.96 -21.55 2.51
CA PRO A 148 6.78 -20.36 1.68
C PRO A 148 5.31 -20.04 1.33
N GLU A 149 4.45 -21.06 1.22
CA GLU A 149 3.01 -20.88 1.02
C GLU A 149 2.34 -20.19 2.22
N VAL A 150 2.68 -20.61 3.44
CA VAL A 150 2.16 -19.99 4.67
C VAL A 150 2.65 -18.55 4.77
N MET A 151 3.93 -18.30 4.45
CA MET A 151 4.48 -16.95 4.40
C MET A 151 3.73 -16.07 3.39
N ARG A 152 3.50 -16.57 2.16
CA ARG A 152 2.71 -15.85 1.14
C ARG A 152 1.30 -15.54 1.62
N MET A 153 0.62 -16.50 2.26
CA MET A 153 -0.72 -16.29 2.80
C MET A 153 -0.73 -15.26 3.93
N ARG A 154 0.26 -15.27 4.83
CA ARG A 154 0.41 -14.23 5.86
C ARG A 154 0.59 -12.85 5.24
N TRP A 155 1.47 -12.70 4.24
CA TRP A 155 1.63 -11.42 3.54
C TRP A 155 0.34 -10.94 2.84
N ARG A 156 -0.47 -11.87 2.31
CA ARG A 156 -1.80 -11.53 1.77
C ARG A 156 -2.75 -10.94 2.82
N LEU A 157 -2.62 -11.33 4.09
CA LEU A 157 -3.37 -10.76 5.22
C LEU A 157 -2.78 -9.43 5.70
N VAL A 158 -1.45 -9.25 5.64
CA VAL A 158 -0.78 -8.01 6.07
C VAL A 158 -1.18 -6.82 5.21
N ARG A 159 -1.21 -7.00 3.88
CA ARG A 159 -1.52 -5.91 2.93
C ARG A 159 -2.82 -5.14 3.25
N PRO A 160 -4.00 -5.79 3.40
CA PRO A 160 -5.22 -5.08 3.74
C PRO A 160 -5.17 -4.44 5.13
N LEU A 161 -4.48 -5.05 6.11
CA LEU A 161 -4.31 -4.45 7.44
C LEU A 161 -3.55 -3.13 7.36
N LEU A 162 -2.45 -3.09 6.62
CA LEU A 162 -1.65 -1.88 6.42
C LEU A 162 -2.48 -0.75 5.79
N PHE A 163 -3.07 -1.00 4.61
CA PHE A 163 -3.73 0.08 3.86
C PHE A 163 -5.06 0.50 4.48
N ARG A 164 -5.90 -0.46 4.94
CA ARG A 164 -7.22 -0.13 5.47
C ARG A 164 -7.15 0.55 6.83
N ALA A 165 -6.24 0.14 7.70
CA ALA A 165 -6.06 0.84 8.98
C ALA A 165 -5.43 2.23 8.78
N SER A 166 -4.49 2.39 7.83
CA SER A 166 -3.97 3.71 7.45
C SER A 166 -5.07 4.62 6.90
N ALA A 167 -5.97 4.11 6.05
CA ALA A 167 -7.09 4.87 5.50
C ALA A 167 -8.12 5.26 6.56
N SER A 168 -8.40 4.35 7.52
CA SER A 168 -9.28 4.65 8.65
C SER A 168 -8.70 5.76 9.52
N PHE A 169 -7.41 5.67 9.84
CA PHE A 169 -6.72 6.68 10.64
C PHE A 169 -6.63 8.04 9.93
N GLU A 170 -6.31 8.04 8.63
CA GLU A 170 -6.34 9.24 7.79
C GLU A 170 -7.71 9.93 7.81
N LEU A 171 -8.80 9.15 7.74
CA LEU A 171 -10.16 9.70 7.81
C LEU A 171 -10.46 10.30 9.19
N ASP A 172 -10.07 9.61 10.26
CA ASP A 172 -10.25 10.12 11.63
C ASP A 172 -9.54 11.46 11.82
N LEU A 173 -8.30 11.58 11.33
CA LEU A 173 -7.54 12.84 11.35
C LEU A 173 -8.21 13.93 10.52
N ALA A 174 -8.67 13.61 9.31
CA ALA A 174 -9.31 14.57 8.42
C ALA A 174 -10.63 15.13 8.98
N GLU A 175 -11.37 14.31 9.74
CA GLU A 175 -12.63 14.72 10.39
C GLU A 175 -12.42 15.32 11.79
N GLY A 176 -11.19 15.37 12.29
CA GLY A 176 -10.90 15.81 13.65
C GLY A 176 -11.52 14.90 14.72
N ARG A 177 -11.77 13.62 14.39
CA ARG A 177 -12.22 12.62 15.38
C ARG A 177 -11.09 12.37 16.38
N LYS A 178 -11.45 12.00 17.61
CA LYS A 178 -10.46 11.64 18.62
C LYS A 178 -9.69 10.40 18.17
N THR A 179 -8.45 10.59 17.74
CA THR A 179 -7.51 9.51 17.50
C THR A 179 -6.75 9.19 18.79
N TYR A 180 -6.48 7.92 19.03
CA TYR A 180 -5.55 7.51 20.08
C TYR A 180 -4.13 7.46 19.48
N GLY A 181 -3.54 8.64 19.23
CA GLY A 181 -2.13 8.77 18.84
C GLY A 181 -1.85 9.45 17.50
N THR A 182 -0.58 9.40 17.10
CA THR A 182 0.02 9.92 15.85
C THR A 182 0.26 8.80 14.84
N TRP A 183 0.71 9.13 13.63
CA TRP A 183 1.16 8.13 12.65
C TRP A 183 2.27 7.22 13.19
N GLU A 184 3.16 7.77 14.02
CA GLU A 184 4.20 7.00 14.73
C GLU A 184 3.59 5.95 15.67
N TYR A 185 2.62 6.34 16.50
CA TYR A 185 1.91 5.41 17.39
C TYR A 185 1.16 4.33 16.61
N LEU A 186 0.51 4.68 15.49
CA LEU A 186 -0.11 3.71 14.60
C LEU A 186 0.93 2.72 14.06
N GLY A 187 2.11 3.19 13.68
CA GLY A 187 3.21 2.34 13.19
C GLY A 187 3.72 1.35 14.23
N LEU A 188 3.91 1.80 15.47
CA LEU A 188 4.30 0.92 16.58
C LEU A 188 3.22 -0.14 16.86
N PHE A 189 1.95 0.28 16.91
CA PHE A 189 0.83 -0.64 17.09
C PHE A 189 0.72 -1.66 15.94
N MET A 190 0.87 -1.20 14.70
CA MET A 190 0.86 -2.07 13.52
C MET A 190 2.02 -3.05 13.55
N LEU A 191 3.22 -2.65 13.99
CA LEU A 191 4.36 -3.56 14.13
C LEU A 191 4.07 -4.69 15.12
N ASP A 192 3.43 -4.40 16.24
CA ASP A 192 3.03 -5.43 17.20
C ASP A 192 1.94 -6.36 16.64
N ALA A 193 0.86 -5.79 16.09
CA ALA A 193 -0.26 -6.57 15.59
C ALA A 193 0.13 -7.42 14.37
N ILE A 194 0.83 -6.83 13.40
CA ILE A 194 1.30 -7.54 12.20
C ILE A 194 2.46 -8.47 12.56
N GLY A 195 3.35 -8.10 13.48
CA GLY A 195 4.38 -8.99 13.98
C GLY A 195 3.78 -10.23 14.63
N GLY A 196 2.76 -10.07 15.47
CA GLY A 196 2.02 -11.18 16.07
C GLY A 196 1.36 -12.09 15.03
N LEU A 197 0.80 -11.54 13.96
CA LEU A 197 0.24 -12.31 12.83
C LEU A 197 1.33 -13.04 12.04
N LEU A 198 2.41 -12.32 11.70
CA LEU A 198 3.45 -12.78 10.80
C LEU A 198 4.39 -13.79 11.45
N PHE A 199 4.63 -13.65 12.76
CA PHE A 199 5.52 -14.49 13.57
C PHE A 199 4.76 -15.50 14.44
N ALA A 200 3.43 -15.58 14.31
CA ALA A 200 2.64 -16.60 14.98
C ALA A 200 3.22 -18.00 14.73
N PRO A 201 3.15 -18.93 15.70
CA PRO A 201 3.49 -20.33 15.46
C PRO A 201 2.73 -20.89 14.25
N ASN A 202 3.41 -21.70 13.43
CA ASN A 202 2.73 -22.43 12.37
C ASN A 202 2.07 -23.68 12.96
N THR A 203 0.75 -23.66 13.07
CA THR A 203 -0.05 -24.81 13.55
C THR A 203 -0.78 -25.52 12.42
N LEU A 204 -0.57 -25.11 11.16
CA LEU A 204 -1.16 -25.78 10.01
C LEU A 204 -0.47 -27.12 9.80
N PRO A 205 -1.23 -28.21 9.67
CA PRO A 205 -0.62 -29.48 9.35
C PRO A 205 -0.12 -29.48 7.89
N PRO A 206 0.95 -30.22 7.55
CA PRO A 206 1.53 -30.22 6.21
C PRO A 206 0.51 -30.49 5.10
N GLU A 207 -0.47 -31.35 5.35
CA GLU A 207 -1.55 -31.71 4.42
C GLU A 207 -2.58 -30.60 4.18
N ALA A 208 -2.66 -29.57 5.03
CA ALA A 208 -3.52 -28.40 4.81
C ALA A 208 -2.87 -27.38 3.87
N ILE A 209 -1.57 -27.49 3.62
CA ILE A 209 -0.80 -26.66 2.68
C ILE A 209 -0.83 -27.29 1.28
N ARG A 210 -1.99 -27.85 0.87
CA ARG A 210 -2.16 -28.36 -0.49
C ARG A 210 -2.24 -27.19 -1.46
N ASN A 211 -1.32 -27.20 -2.42
CA ASN A 211 -1.28 -26.26 -3.53
C ASN A 211 -2.59 -26.39 -4.35
N PRO A 212 -3.36 -25.31 -4.58
CA PRO A 212 -4.57 -25.35 -5.40
C PRO A 212 -4.33 -25.82 -6.85
N ASP A 213 -3.07 -25.83 -7.31
CA ASP A 213 -2.66 -26.34 -8.62
C ASP A 213 -2.24 -27.82 -8.62
N THR A 214 -2.44 -28.56 -7.52
CA THR A 214 -2.23 -30.03 -7.50
C THR A 214 -3.59 -30.71 -7.70
N PRO A 215 -3.95 -31.10 -8.94
CA PRO A 215 -5.20 -31.79 -9.17
C PRO A 215 -5.22 -33.12 -8.40
N GLU A 216 -6.40 -33.49 -7.87
CA GLU A 216 -6.61 -34.64 -6.96
C GLU A 216 -6.05 -35.98 -7.50
N TRP A 217 -5.87 -36.11 -8.82
CA TRP A 217 -5.32 -37.31 -9.45
C TRP A 217 -3.83 -37.55 -9.21
N ALA A 218 -3.07 -36.55 -8.74
CA ALA A 218 -1.63 -36.70 -8.46
C ALA A 218 -1.32 -37.29 -7.07
N LEU A 219 -2.33 -37.58 -6.26
CA LEU A 219 -2.18 -38.12 -4.89
C LEU A 219 -2.67 -39.57 -4.76
N SER A 220 -2.98 -40.23 -5.88
CA SER A 220 -3.32 -41.64 -5.93
C SER A 220 -2.21 -42.44 -6.62
N GLU A 221 -1.05 -42.57 -5.97
CA GLU A 221 -0.09 -43.66 -6.21
C GLU A 221 1.01 -43.65 -5.14
N THR A 222 0.69 -44.21 -3.97
CA THR A 222 1.55 -45.09 -3.16
C THR A 222 0.69 -45.82 -2.15
#